data_AF-G3Y0B2-F1
#
_entry.id   AF-G3Y0B2-F1
#
_cell.length_a   1.000
_cell.length_b   1.000
_cell.length_c   1.000
_cell.angle_alpha   90.00
_cell.angle_beta   90.00
_cell.angle_gamma   90.00
#
_symmetry.space_group_name_H-M   'P 1'
#
loop_
_entity.id
_entity.type
_entity.pdbx_description
1 polymer ?
#
loop_
_entity_poly.entity_id
_entity_poly.type
_entity_poly.pdbx_seq_one_letter_code
_entity_poly.pdbx_strand_id
1 'polypeptide(L)'
;VEWVVPDESLPFASQVLTESGFLQVAKPKHSNVYLGNWDGLCQIHTRNIEHGSPIHLYPLSAFHLTLEDTFEAPATFGSDLRMLTPKPPRYMLSMIRHLIDHPTNQNMRHRVIMDLSCFIQGCISHELTVETMEAAEREFFKKMPAAIEEVRSWDWRDGYDEEYGKDAESIICDPRKM
;
A
#
# COMPACT_ATOMS: atom_id res chain seq x y z
N VAL A 1 11.20 -7.26 1.51
CA VAL A 1 11.08 -5.82 1.16
C VAL A 1 10.20 -5.71 -0.07
N GLU A 2 9.38 -4.66 -0.16
CA GLU A 2 8.48 -4.43 -1.28
C GLU A 2 8.72 -3.03 -1.80
N TRP A 3 9.00 -2.90 -3.10
CA TRP A 3 9.22 -1.63 -3.76
C TRP A 3 8.32 -1.53 -4.98
N VAL A 4 7.75 -0.34 -5.15
CA VAL A 4 7.01 0.01 -6.35
C VAL A 4 7.90 0.91 -7.19
N VAL A 5 8.03 0.60 -8.48
CA VAL A 5 8.90 1.33 -9.42
C VAL A 5 8.10 1.75 -10.65
N PRO A 6 8.50 2.82 -11.35
CA PRO A 6 7.92 3.13 -12.64
C PRO A 6 8.03 1.94 -13.59
N ASP A 7 6.94 1.63 -14.29
CA ASP A 7 6.83 0.48 -15.20
C ASP A 7 8.00 0.39 -16.18
N GLU A 8 8.36 1.51 -16.79
CA GLU A 8 9.48 1.62 -17.74
C GLU A 8 10.84 1.38 -17.09
N SER A 9 10.96 1.64 -15.78
CA SER A 9 12.17 1.42 -15.00
C SER A 9 12.25 0.02 -14.41
N LEU A 10 11.19 -0.80 -14.48
CA LEU A 10 11.17 -2.15 -13.91
C LEU A 10 12.30 -3.04 -14.44
N PRO A 11 12.58 -3.10 -15.77
CA PRO A 11 13.70 -3.90 -16.27
C PRO A 11 15.05 -3.43 -15.74
N PHE A 12 15.26 -2.11 -15.65
CA PHE A 12 16.49 -1.53 -15.13
C PHE A 12 16.67 -1.80 -13.63
N ALA A 13 15.62 -1.62 -12.82
CA ALA A 13 15.65 -1.92 -11.39
C ALA A 13 15.95 -3.40 -11.13
N SER A 14 15.34 -4.30 -11.91
CA SER A 14 15.60 -5.74 -11.86
C SER A 14 17.06 -6.08 -12.19
N GLN A 15 17.62 -5.42 -13.21
CA GLN A 15 19.03 -5.58 -13.58
C GLN A 15 19.96 -5.12 -12.44
N VAL A 16 19.72 -3.93 -11.87
CA VAL A 16 20.52 -3.40 -10.75
C VAL A 16 20.51 -4.36 -9.55
N LEU A 17 19.37 -4.95 -9.22
CA LEU A 17 19.27 -5.96 -8.17
C LEU A 17 20.12 -7.20 -8.50
N THR A 18 20.02 -7.68 -9.73
CA THR A 18 20.78 -8.85 -10.20
C THR A 18 22.29 -8.61 -10.13
N GLU A 19 22.75 -7.46 -10.60
CA GLU A 19 24.16 -7.03 -10.53
C GLU A 19 24.63 -6.86 -9.07
N SER A 20 23.70 -6.50 -8.16
CA SER A 20 23.94 -6.41 -6.71
C SER A 20 23.83 -7.75 -5.96
N GLY A 21 23.76 -8.86 -6.70
CA GLY A 21 23.72 -10.23 -6.18
C GLY A 21 22.34 -10.74 -5.77
N PHE A 22 21.26 -10.01 -6.05
CA PHE A 22 19.89 -10.46 -5.84
C PHE A 22 19.32 -11.05 -7.14
N LEU A 23 19.43 -12.36 -7.29
CA LEU A 23 18.96 -13.07 -8.47
C LEU A 23 17.43 -13.03 -8.55
N GLN A 24 16.91 -12.81 -9.75
CA GLN A 24 15.49 -12.98 -10.02
C GLN A 24 15.12 -14.45 -9.91
N VAL A 25 14.02 -14.74 -9.23
CA VAL A 25 13.51 -16.11 -9.03
C VAL A 25 12.13 -16.28 -9.63
N ALA A 26 11.79 -17.53 -9.92
CA ALA A 26 10.46 -17.89 -10.39
C ALA A 26 9.41 -17.55 -9.32
N LYS A 27 8.21 -17.17 -9.78
CA LYS A 27 7.06 -16.95 -8.90
C LYS A 27 6.76 -18.24 -8.12
N PRO A 28 6.42 -18.14 -6.82
CA PRO A 28 6.10 -19.30 -6.02
C PRO A 28 4.86 -20.00 -6.58
N LYS A 29 4.84 -21.34 -6.55
CA LYS A 29 3.70 -22.14 -7.02
C LYS A 29 2.45 -21.95 -6.16
N HIS A 30 2.65 -21.53 -4.91
CA HIS A 30 1.60 -21.24 -3.96
C HIS A 30 1.79 -19.81 -3.46
N SER A 31 0.73 -19.02 -3.52
CA SER A 31 0.75 -17.66 -2.97
C SER A 31 1.10 -17.69 -1.50
N ASN A 32 1.97 -16.79 -1.08
CA ASN A 32 2.11 -16.54 0.34
C ASN A 32 0.78 -15.99 0.88
N VAL A 33 0.23 -16.63 1.92
CA VAL A 33 -1.03 -16.20 2.55
C VAL A 33 -0.95 -14.73 2.99
N TYR A 34 0.22 -14.28 3.45
CA TYR A 34 0.47 -12.89 3.83
C TYR A 34 0.50 -11.93 2.63
N LEU A 35 0.96 -12.40 1.46
CA LEU A 35 1.08 -11.53 0.28
C LEU A 35 -0.21 -11.50 -0.54
N GLY A 36 -1.23 -12.27 -0.20
CA GLY A 36 -2.57 -12.05 -0.73
C GLY A 36 -2.71 -12.28 -2.25
N ASN A 37 -1.92 -13.19 -2.83
CA ASN A 37 -1.77 -13.39 -4.28
C ASN A 37 -1.04 -12.26 -5.05
N TRP A 38 -0.48 -11.27 -4.36
CA TRP A 38 0.26 -10.17 -5.00
C TRP A 38 1.61 -10.60 -5.59
N ASP A 39 2.11 -11.79 -5.24
CA ASP A 39 3.26 -12.43 -5.90
C ASP A 39 3.07 -12.52 -7.44
N GLY A 40 1.81 -12.56 -7.89
CA GLY A 40 1.44 -12.51 -9.30
C GLY A 40 1.74 -11.17 -9.98
N LEU A 41 1.88 -10.08 -9.24
CA LEU A 41 1.98 -8.71 -9.73
C LEU A 41 3.42 -8.16 -9.76
N CYS A 42 4.40 -8.87 -9.19
CA CYS A 42 5.78 -8.41 -9.06
C CYS A 42 6.81 -9.32 -9.73
N GLN A 43 8.02 -8.80 -9.84
CA GLN A 43 9.25 -9.59 -9.99
C GLN A 43 9.85 -9.84 -8.60
N ILE A 44 10.29 -11.07 -8.35
CA ILE A 44 10.82 -11.48 -7.04
C ILE A 44 12.33 -11.68 -7.17
N HIS A 45 13.09 -11.02 -6.30
CA HIS A 45 14.54 -11.09 -6.24
C HIS A 45 15.00 -11.57 -4.86
N THR A 46 16.00 -12.44 -4.79
CA THR A 46 16.58 -12.88 -3.52
C THR A 46 18.08 -13.16 -3.64
N ARG A 47 18.81 -12.95 -2.54
CA ARG A 47 20.21 -13.36 -2.40
C ARG A 47 20.36 -14.83 -2.02
N ASN A 48 19.37 -15.39 -1.32
CA ASN A 48 19.37 -16.79 -0.87
C ASN A 48 17.94 -17.32 -0.87
N ILE A 49 17.69 -18.42 -1.60
CA ILE A 49 16.37 -19.06 -1.74
C ILE A 49 15.90 -19.65 -0.40
N GLU A 50 16.81 -20.06 0.48
CA GLU A 50 16.46 -20.78 1.72
C GLU A 50 16.20 -19.85 2.91
N HIS A 51 16.87 -18.69 2.96
CA HIS A 51 16.90 -17.84 4.17
C HIS A 51 16.87 -16.32 3.91
N GLY A 52 16.77 -15.89 2.64
CA GLY A 52 16.75 -14.47 2.31
C GLY A 52 15.37 -13.84 2.50
N SER A 53 15.32 -12.58 2.94
CA SER A 53 14.13 -11.74 2.78
C SER A 53 14.02 -11.30 1.32
N PRO A 54 13.04 -11.78 0.55
CA PRO A 54 12.93 -11.43 -0.86
C PRO A 54 12.62 -9.93 -1.04
N ILE A 55 13.05 -9.39 -2.17
CA ILE A 55 12.67 -8.09 -2.69
C ILE A 55 11.58 -8.32 -3.75
N HIS A 56 10.40 -7.77 -3.52
CA HIS A 56 9.30 -7.76 -4.48
C HIS A 56 9.32 -6.41 -5.20
N LEU A 57 9.56 -6.42 -6.50
CA LEU A 57 9.52 -5.26 -7.38
C LEU A 57 8.18 -5.23 -8.12
N TYR A 58 7.31 -4.32 -7.75
CA TYR A 58 6.03 -4.09 -8.41
C TYR A 58 6.13 -2.92 -9.39
N PRO A 59 5.53 -3.00 -10.58
CA PRO A 59 5.30 -1.81 -11.41
C PRO A 59 4.24 -0.91 -10.77
N LEU A 60 4.30 0.41 -11.01
CA LEU A 60 3.29 1.37 -10.55
C LEU A 60 1.89 1.01 -11.05
N SER A 61 1.77 0.53 -12.29
CA SER A 61 0.50 0.09 -12.86
C SER A 61 -0.18 -1.05 -12.10
N ALA A 62 0.58 -1.89 -11.39
CA ALA A 62 0.00 -2.94 -10.54
C ALA A 62 -0.87 -2.37 -9.41
N PHE A 63 -0.68 -1.09 -9.09
CA PHE A 63 -1.43 -0.35 -8.08
C PHE A 63 -2.38 0.69 -8.69
N HIS A 64 -2.60 0.69 -10.00
CA HIS A 64 -3.37 1.76 -10.67
C HIS A 64 -2.82 3.17 -10.38
N LEU A 65 -1.51 3.28 -10.20
CA LEU A 65 -0.81 4.54 -9.95
C LEU A 65 0.06 4.93 -11.16
N THR A 66 0.31 6.22 -11.29
CA THR A 66 1.29 6.80 -12.20
C THR A 66 2.38 7.53 -11.43
N LEU A 67 3.44 7.95 -12.11
CA LEU A 67 4.50 8.74 -11.47
C LEU A 67 3.97 10.06 -10.89
N GLU A 68 3.00 10.70 -11.56
CA GLU A 68 2.37 11.95 -11.10
C GLU A 68 1.55 11.79 -9.81
N ASP A 69 1.19 10.55 -9.47
CA ASP A 69 0.46 10.21 -8.26
C ASP A 69 1.39 10.10 -7.04
N THR A 70 2.69 10.37 -7.20
CA THR A 70 3.68 10.30 -6.14
C THR A 70 4.24 11.69 -5.77
N PHE A 71 4.90 11.76 -4.61
CA PHE A 71 5.70 12.90 -4.16
C PHE A 71 6.98 12.40 -3.48
N GLU A 72 8.02 13.23 -3.42
CA GLU A 72 9.25 12.86 -2.73
C GLU A 72 9.13 13.00 -1.21
N ALA A 73 9.44 11.94 -0.47
CA ALA A 73 9.51 11.90 0.97
C ALA A 73 10.85 11.31 1.44
N PRO A 74 11.34 11.64 2.65
CA PRO A 74 12.47 10.93 3.24
C PRO A 74 12.17 9.42 3.38
N ALA A 75 13.15 8.57 3.11
CA ALA A 75 13.02 7.14 3.32
C ALA A 75 13.02 6.81 4.83
N THR A 76 12.20 5.83 5.22
CA THR A 76 12.07 5.39 6.63
C THR A 76 13.35 4.78 7.19
N PHE A 77 14.23 4.25 6.34
CA PHE A 77 15.51 3.63 6.71
C PHE A 77 16.71 4.56 6.50
N GLY A 78 16.50 5.83 6.13
CA GLY A 78 17.56 6.81 5.97
C GLY A 78 17.02 8.18 5.58
N SER A 79 17.13 9.16 6.48
CA SER A 79 16.58 10.51 6.29
C SER A 79 17.20 11.28 5.11
N ASP A 80 18.42 10.91 4.73
CA ASP A 80 19.16 11.53 3.62
C ASP A 80 18.74 10.97 2.26
N LEU A 81 18.02 9.85 2.25
CA LEU A 81 17.49 9.24 1.04
C LEU A 81 16.08 9.77 0.79
N ARG A 82 15.83 10.17 -0.46
CA ARG A 82 14.49 10.53 -0.94
C ARG A 82 13.89 9.35 -1.68
N MET A 83 12.63 9.06 -1.41
CA MET A 83 11.84 8.04 -2.07
C MET A 83 10.55 8.64 -2.58
N LEU A 84 10.10 8.17 -3.73
CA LEU A 84 8.78 8.49 -4.24
C LEU A 84 7.74 7.71 -3.44
N THR A 85 6.83 8.44 -2.80
CA THR A 85 5.73 7.89 -2.01
C THR A 85 4.41 8.27 -2.68
N PRO A 86 3.44 7.36 -2.79
CA PRO A 86 2.11 7.70 -3.29
C PRO A 86 1.46 8.83 -2.48
N LYS A 87 0.82 9.77 -3.17
CA LYS A 87 -0.01 10.79 -2.53
C LYS A 87 -1.16 10.09 -1.78
N PRO A 88 -1.48 10.51 -0.53
CA PRO A 88 -2.52 9.89 0.29
C PRO A 88 -3.84 9.57 -0.44
N PRO A 89 -4.48 10.51 -1.17
CA PRO A 89 -5.72 10.19 -1.91
C PRO A 89 -5.51 9.11 -2.97
N ARG A 90 -4.37 9.12 -3.68
CA ARG A 90 -4.10 8.17 -4.76
C ARG A 90 -3.86 6.77 -4.23
N TYR A 91 -3.19 6.66 -3.08
CA TYR A 91 -3.02 5.39 -2.40
C TYR A 91 -4.35 4.80 -1.91
N MET A 92 -5.21 5.62 -1.30
CA MET A 92 -6.55 5.19 -0.88
C MET A 92 -7.36 4.63 -2.06
N LEU A 93 -7.37 5.35 -3.19
CA LEU A 93 -8.07 4.91 -4.41
C LEU A 93 -7.51 3.63 -4.99
N SER A 94 -6.19 3.48 -5.00
CA SER A 94 -5.51 2.25 -5.42
C SER A 94 -6.03 1.05 -4.63
N MET A 95 -6.11 1.18 -3.30
CA MET A 95 -6.59 0.11 -2.42
C MET A 95 -8.08 -0.19 -2.63
N ILE A 96 -8.93 0.83 -2.77
CA ILE A 96 -10.36 0.65 -3.07
C ILE A 96 -10.55 -0.11 -4.38
N ARG A 97 -9.82 0.26 -5.44
CA ARG A 97 -9.88 -0.44 -6.73
C ARG A 97 -9.51 -1.91 -6.60
N HIS A 98 -8.47 -2.24 -5.82
CA HIS A 98 -8.13 -3.63 -5.57
C HIS A 98 -9.24 -4.41 -4.86
N LEU A 99 -9.97 -3.80 -3.92
CA LEU A 99 -11.12 -4.43 -3.26
C LEU A 99 -12.27 -4.69 -4.24
N ILE A 100 -12.55 -3.73 -5.11
CA ILE A 100 -13.63 -3.80 -6.11
C ILE A 100 -13.31 -4.84 -7.19
N ASP A 101 -12.09 -4.85 -7.72
CA ASP A 101 -11.69 -5.72 -8.82
C ASP A 101 -11.57 -7.20 -8.40
N HIS A 102 -11.43 -7.47 -7.09
CA HIS A 102 -11.19 -8.81 -6.56
C HIS A 102 -12.14 -9.18 -5.41
N PRO A 103 -13.46 -9.15 -5.62
CA PRO A 103 -14.46 -9.25 -4.54
C PRO A 103 -14.44 -10.62 -3.82
N THR A 104 -13.99 -11.69 -4.49
CA THR A 104 -13.95 -13.05 -3.93
C THR A 104 -12.58 -13.49 -3.44
N ASN A 105 -11.52 -12.70 -3.66
CA ASN A 105 -10.15 -13.06 -3.29
C ASN A 105 -9.87 -12.68 -1.84
N GLN A 106 -10.22 -13.58 -0.90
CA GLN A 106 -10.14 -13.31 0.54
C GLN A 106 -8.73 -12.95 1.01
N ASN A 107 -7.69 -13.61 0.46
CA ASN A 107 -6.30 -13.32 0.87
C ASN A 107 -5.88 -11.92 0.41
N MET A 108 -6.26 -11.51 -0.81
CA MET A 108 -5.99 -10.15 -1.31
C MET A 108 -6.73 -9.11 -0.47
N ARG A 109 -8.01 -9.34 -0.20
CA ARG A 109 -8.84 -8.43 0.60
C ARG A 109 -8.27 -8.25 2.01
N HIS A 110 -7.88 -9.34 2.67
CA HIS A 110 -7.26 -9.27 4.00
C HIS A 110 -6.01 -8.36 4.01
N ARG A 111 -5.15 -8.52 2.99
CA ARG A 111 -3.96 -7.68 2.85
C ARG A 111 -4.30 -6.21 2.62
N VAL A 112 -5.20 -5.92 1.68
CA VAL A 112 -5.63 -4.54 1.37
C VAL A 112 -6.26 -3.87 2.60
N ILE A 113 -7.08 -4.58 3.36
CA ILE A 113 -7.68 -4.09 4.61
C ILE A 113 -6.61 -3.79 5.66
N MET A 114 -5.59 -4.64 5.79
CA MET A 114 -4.46 -4.41 6.71
C MET A 114 -3.67 -3.15 6.31
N ASP A 115 -3.34 -3.01 5.02
CA ASP A 115 -2.61 -1.85 4.49
C ASP A 115 -3.40 -0.55 4.69
N LEU A 116 -4.71 -0.57 4.41
CA LEU A 116 -5.63 0.54 4.68
C LEU A 116 -5.67 0.92 6.16
N SER A 117 -5.74 -0.08 7.05
CA SER A 117 -5.76 0.14 8.50
C SER A 117 -4.47 0.83 8.96
N CYS A 118 -3.31 0.37 8.50
CA CYS A 118 -2.02 0.99 8.79
C CYS A 118 -1.93 2.42 8.25
N PHE A 119 -2.42 2.65 7.03
CA PHE A 119 -2.46 3.97 6.41
C PHE A 119 -3.36 4.95 7.19
N ILE A 120 -4.57 4.55 7.57
CA ILE A 120 -5.48 5.38 8.37
C ILE A 120 -4.87 5.70 9.74
N GLN A 121 -4.22 4.72 10.37
CA GLN A 121 -3.59 4.92 11.68
C GLN A 121 -2.37 5.85 11.59
N GLY A 122 -1.50 5.66 10.60
CA GLY A 122 -0.23 6.37 10.49
C GLY A 122 -0.32 7.72 9.81
N CYS A 123 -1.01 7.79 8.67
CA CYS A 123 -1.05 8.98 7.82
C CYS A 123 -2.17 9.94 8.21
N ILE A 124 -3.32 9.43 8.67
CA ILE A 124 -4.52 10.23 8.92
C ILE A 124 -4.72 10.48 10.43
N SER A 125 -4.52 9.46 11.26
CA SER A 125 -4.82 9.57 12.70
C SER A 125 -3.65 10.11 13.55
N HIS A 126 -2.45 10.31 12.96
CA HIS A 126 -1.20 10.74 13.61
C HIS A 126 -0.96 10.12 15.01
N GLU A 127 -0.16 9.05 15.04
CA GLU A 127 0.31 8.29 16.22
C GLU A 127 -0.75 8.03 17.33
N LEU A 128 -1.19 6.76 17.41
CA LEU A 128 -1.89 6.22 18.56
C LEU A 128 -0.87 5.56 19.50
N THR A 129 -0.31 6.32 20.44
CA THR A 129 0.41 5.74 21.59
C THR A 129 -0.61 5.42 22.67
N VAL A 130 -1.00 4.15 22.80
CA VAL A 130 -2.04 3.76 23.75
C VAL A 130 -1.71 2.41 24.37
N GLU A 131 -1.75 2.37 25.70
CA GLU A 131 -1.29 1.23 26.51
C GLU A 131 -2.25 0.04 26.49
N THR A 132 -3.53 0.25 26.12
CA THR A 132 -4.56 -0.79 26.11
C THR A 132 -5.44 -0.72 24.87
N MET A 133 -5.96 -1.88 24.45
CA MET A 133 -6.82 -2.02 23.26
C MET A 133 -8.09 -1.17 23.33
N GLU A 134 -8.74 -1.11 24.50
CA GLU A 134 -9.93 -0.26 24.69
C GLU A 134 -9.60 1.23 24.59
N ALA A 135 -8.44 1.66 25.10
CA ALA A 135 -8.02 3.05 24.98
C ALA A 135 -7.71 3.40 23.53
N ALA A 136 -7.11 2.47 22.77
CA ALA A 136 -6.88 2.62 21.34
C ALA A 136 -8.18 2.72 20.54
N GLU A 137 -9.18 1.89 20.85
CA GLU A 137 -10.49 1.95 20.21
C GLU A 137 -11.22 3.27 20.51
N ARG A 138 -11.18 3.74 21.76
CA ARG A 138 -11.76 5.05 22.13
C ARG A 138 -11.07 6.22 21.44
N GLU A 139 -9.74 6.23 21.41
CA GLU A 139 -8.97 7.28 20.73
C GLU A 139 -9.17 7.23 19.21
N PHE A 140 -9.32 6.04 18.61
CA PHE A 140 -9.69 5.88 17.21
C PHE A 140 -11.03 6.58 16.90
N PHE A 141 -12.09 6.25 17.62
CA PHE A 141 -13.41 6.87 17.40
C PHE A 141 -13.42 8.38 17.65
N LYS A 142 -12.58 8.87 18.57
CA LYS A 142 -12.43 10.30 18.85
C LYS A 142 -11.73 11.05 17.71
N LYS A 143 -10.76 10.43 17.04
CA LYS A 143 -10.03 11.02 15.91
C LYS A 143 -10.76 10.84 14.57
N MET A 144 -11.67 9.87 14.49
CA MET A 144 -12.42 9.53 13.26
C MET A 144 -13.11 10.73 12.58
N PRO A 145 -13.80 11.66 13.28
CA PRO A 145 -14.41 12.82 12.61
C PRO A 145 -13.38 13.73 11.93
N ALA A 146 -12.23 13.95 12.58
CA ALA A 146 -11.15 14.76 12.01
C ALA A 146 -10.51 14.05 10.80
N ALA A 147 -10.33 12.74 10.88
CA ALA A 147 -9.87 11.91 9.77
C ALA A 147 -10.80 11.99 8.55
N ILE A 148 -12.13 11.94 8.77
CA ILE A 148 -13.13 12.11 7.70
C ILE A 148 -13.04 13.50 7.07
N GLU A 149 -12.97 14.56 7.88
CA GLU A 149 -12.86 15.92 7.36
C GLU A 149 -11.55 16.16 6.59
N GLU A 150 -10.45 15.56 7.04
CA GLU A 150 -9.18 15.58 6.30
C GLU A 150 -9.34 14.92 4.93
N VAL A 151 -9.90 13.71 4.88
CA VAL A 151 -10.09 12.94 3.63
C VAL A 151 -11.05 13.64 2.67
N ARG A 152 -12.08 14.31 3.18
CA ARG A 152 -12.96 15.17 2.37
C ARG A 152 -12.24 16.37 1.78
N SER A 153 -11.21 16.87 2.44
CA SER A 153 -10.42 18.01 1.95
C SER A 153 -9.39 17.65 0.88
N TRP A 154 -9.15 16.35 0.65
CA TRP A 154 -8.15 15.91 -0.32
C TRP A 154 -8.54 16.29 -1.76
N ASP A 155 -7.52 16.59 -2.57
CA ASP A 155 -7.67 16.74 -4.01
C ASP A 155 -7.75 15.36 -4.68
N TRP A 156 -8.99 14.92 -4.90
CA TRP A 156 -9.29 13.69 -5.64
C TRP A 156 -9.08 13.82 -7.15
N ARG A 157 -8.76 15.02 -7.70
CA ARG A 157 -8.74 15.38 -9.13
C ARG A 157 -10.12 15.24 -9.80
N ASP A 158 -10.36 16.04 -10.83
CA ASP A 158 -11.56 15.98 -11.65
C ASP A 158 -11.70 14.59 -12.31
N GLY A 159 -12.86 13.94 -12.11
CA GLY A 159 -13.18 12.62 -12.70
C GLY A 159 -13.12 11.43 -11.75
N TYR A 160 -12.83 11.65 -10.47
CA TYR A 160 -13.13 10.65 -9.43
C TYR A 160 -14.58 10.78 -8.98
N ASP A 161 -15.31 9.67 -9.05
CA ASP A 161 -16.71 9.59 -8.65
C ASP A 161 -16.88 9.99 -7.17
N GLU A 162 -17.91 10.77 -6.85
CA GLU A 162 -18.33 11.02 -5.46
C GLU A 162 -18.50 9.69 -4.69
N GLU A 163 -18.78 8.60 -5.41
CA GLU A 163 -18.82 7.23 -4.89
C GLU A 163 -17.49 6.80 -4.22
N TYR A 164 -16.32 7.12 -4.79
CA TYR A 164 -15.04 6.75 -4.18
C TYR A 164 -14.74 7.52 -2.89
N GLY A 165 -15.20 8.77 -2.79
CA GLY A 165 -15.13 9.53 -1.55
C GLY A 165 -15.98 8.89 -0.45
N LYS A 166 -17.19 8.44 -0.79
CA LYS A 166 -18.08 7.70 0.13
C LYS A 166 -17.48 6.35 0.53
N ASP A 167 -16.83 5.65 -0.39
CA ASP A 167 -16.12 4.41 -0.11
C ASP A 167 -14.94 4.64 0.85
N ALA A 168 -14.15 5.69 0.63
CA ALA A 168 -13.06 6.06 1.52
C ALA A 168 -13.57 6.40 2.93
N GLU A 169 -14.66 7.18 3.05
CA GLU A 169 -15.31 7.44 4.33
C GLU A 169 -15.81 6.16 5.00
N SER A 170 -16.43 5.26 4.23
CA SER A 170 -16.92 3.96 4.72
C SER A 170 -15.79 3.11 5.31
N ILE A 171 -14.65 3.06 4.63
CA ILE A 171 -13.45 2.33 5.08
C ILE A 171 -12.87 2.95 6.35
N ILE A 172 -12.85 4.28 6.46
CA ILE A 172 -12.39 4.95 7.69
C ILE A 172 -13.31 4.62 8.87
N CYS A 173 -14.61 4.54 8.63
CA CYS A 173 -15.59 4.19 9.66
C CYS A 173 -15.51 2.71 10.06
N ASP A 174 -15.36 1.81 9.09
CA ASP A 174 -15.18 0.38 9.32
C ASP A 174 -14.50 -0.29 8.12
N PRO A 175 -13.19 -0.56 8.20
CA PRO A 175 -12.45 -1.14 7.08
C PRO A 175 -12.87 -2.60 6.79
N ARG A 176 -13.71 -3.22 7.63
CA ARG A 176 -14.24 -4.57 7.44
C ARG A 176 -15.59 -4.62 6.71
N LYS A 177 -16.22 -3.47 6.43
CA LYS A 177 -17.55 -3.39 5.79
C LYS A 177 -17.54 -3.49 4.26
N MET A 178 -16.36 -3.45 3.64
CA MET A 178 -16.18 -3.67 2.20
C MET A 178 -15.88 -5.12 1.88
#